data_AF-A0A423WB10-F1
#
_entry.id   AF-A0A423WB10-F1
#
_cell.length_a   1.000
_cell.length_b   1.000
_cell.length_c   1.000
_cell.angle_alpha   90.00
_cell.angle_beta   90.00
_cell.angle_gamma   90.00
#
_symmetry.space_group_name_H-M   'P 1'
#
loop_
_entity.id
_entity.type
_entity.pdbx_description
1 polymer ?
#
loop_
_entity_poly.entity_id
_entity_poly.type
_entity_poly.pdbx_seq_one_letter_code
_entity_poly.pdbx_strand_id
1 'polypeptide(L)'
;MYTMLSTIGVLFAVFASVFALPSNLGTRKSSSTFSLFAYGSMYHSEIGGFPIFYYEGYAYIANPNKVNYTESYVVFCKRTSNTFPKRSREIRTADPVFPAEGTTDTTEWVADAKMGTDMTWAGSLFYAPTPAGHTGFYKEGISNVSTSDIVTSGFTFYGMTAMLKINSKLYTEWYAVPTSIDGLWSVSWNTTDTFDTSEAEPITVRKVYPPNVDYPDV
;
A
#
# COMPACT_ATOMS: atom_id res chain seq x y z
N MET A 1 -52.28 5.83 80.67
CA MET A 1 -52.81 4.82 79.74
C MET A 1 -52.51 5.29 78.32
N TYR A 2 -51.94 4.41 77.50
CA TYR A 2 -51.41 4.57 76.12
C TYR A 2 -50.03 5.23 75.95
N THR A 3 -49.03 4.37 76.02
CA THR A 3 -47.81 4.36 75.19
C THR A 3 -48.13 4.45 73.70
N MET A 4 -47.38 5.26 72.95
CA MET A 4 -47.18 5.07 71.50
C MET A 4 -45.72 5.38 71.15
N LEU A 5 -44.99 4.32 70.81
CA LEU A 5 -43.71 4.35 70.11
C LEU A 5 -43.95 4.89 68.69
N SER A 6 -43.05 5.73 68.19
CA SER A 6 -42.87 5.94 66.75
C SER A 6 -41.38 5.84 66.43
N THR A 7 -41.04 4.72 65.83
CA THR A 7 -39.72 4.37 65.30
C THR A 7 -39.54 5.09 63.95
N ILE A 8 -38.60 6.02 63.84
CA ILE A 8 -38.20 6.58 62.54
C ILE A 8 -36.94 5.85 62.09
N GLY A 9 -37.09 5.13 60.97
CA GLY A 9 -36.09 4.30 60.36
C GLY A 9 -34.92 5.09 59.77
N VAL A 10 -33.75 4.48 59.91
CA VAL A 10 -32.48 4.85 59.29
C VAL A 10 -32.55 4.62 57.77
N LEU A 11 -32.16 5.60 56.97
CA LEU A 11 -31.85 5.41 55.55
C LEU A 11 -30.41 5.84 55.28
N PHE A 12 -29.48 4.88 55.29
CA PHE A 12 -28.12 5.09 54.77
C PHE A 12 -28.15 4.92 53.25
N ALA A 13 -28.00 6.01 52.51
CA ALA A 13 -27.71 5.95 51.08
C ALA A 13 -26.21 5.72 50.88
N VAL A 14 -25.83 4.49 50.54
CA VAL A 14 -24.47 4.16 50.08
C VAL A 14 -24.37 4.58 48.62
N PHE A 15 -23.74 5.72 48.34
CA PHE A 15 -23.32 6.10 47.00
C PHE A 15 -22.10 5.26 46.62
N ALA A 16 -22.31 4.19 45.85
CA ALA A 16 -21.23 3.49 45.17
C ALA A 16 -20.79 4.31 43.94
N SER A 17 -19.76 5.14 44.10
CA SER A 17 -19.10 5.80 42.97
C SER A 17 -18.27 4.77 42.20
N VAL A 18 -18.82 4.27 41.10
CA VAL A 18 -18.06 3.48 40.12
C VAL A 18 -17.11 4.44 39.39
N PHE A 19 -15.83 4.43 39.76
CA PHE A 19 -14.79 5.05 38.95
C PHE A 19 -14.59 4.21 37.69
N ALA A 20 -15.11 4.69 36.56
CA ALA A 20 -14.73 4.16 35.25
C ALA A 20 -13.28 4.55 34.99
N LEU A 21 -12.36 3.58 35.06
CA LEU A 21 -10.99 3.78 34.58
C LEU A 21 -11.05 4.09 33.08
N PRO A 22 -10.37 5.13 32.58
CA PRO A 22 -10.28 5.33 31.14
C PRO A 22 -9.62 4.10 30.54
N SER A 23 -10.35 3.43 29.65
CA SER A 23 -9.80 2.38 28.81
C SER A 23 -8.58 2.96 28.10
N ASN A 24 -7.42 2.34 28.24
CA ASN A 24 -6.29 2.66 27.36
C ASN A 24 -6.83 2.54 25.92
N LEU A 25 -6.86 3.66 25.19
CA LEU A 25 -7.06 3.66 23.75
C LEU A 25 -5.84 2.95 23.16
N GLY A 26 -5.90 1.63 23.08
CA GLY A 26 -4.96 0.88 22.28
C GLY A 26 -5.12 1.37 20.85
N THR A 27 -4.07 1.98 20.31
CA THR A 27 -3.97 2.25 18.87
C THR A 27 -4.27 0.94 18.17
N ARG A 28 -5.35 0.88 17.36
CA ARG A 28 -5.64 -0.33 16.58
C ARG A 28 -4.48 -0.56 15.62
N LYS A 29 -3.62 -1.50 16.00
CA LYS A 29 -2.53 -2.07 15.20
C LYS A 29 -3.15 -2.94 14.11
N SER A 30 -3.23 -2.40 12.90
CA SER A 30 -3.42 -3.20 11.69
C SER A 30 -2.24 -2.92 10.78
N SER A 31 -1.31 -3.86 10.66
CA SER A 31 -0.53 -4.01 9.44
C SER A 31 -1.52 -4.41 8.34
N SER A 32 -2.05 -3.41 7.63
CA SER A 32 -2.93 -3.64 6.49
C SER A 32 -2.07 -3.77 5.24
N THR A 33 -2.05 -4.94 4.65
CA THR A 33 -1.61 -5.08 3.26
C THR A 33 -2.56 -4.32 2.34
N PHE A 34 -2.06 -3.92 1.18
CA PHE A 34 -2.86 -3.21 0.18
C PHE A 34 -2.32 -3.46 -1.23
N SER A 35 -3.19 -3.33 -2.23
CA SER A 35 -2.79 -3.29 -3.64
C SER A 35 -2.96 -1.87 -4.17
N LEU A 36 -2.23 -1.55 -5.22
CA LEU A 36 -2.30 -0.25 -5.90
C LEU A 36 -2.91 -0.43 -7.28
N PHE A 37 -3.80 0.50 -7.62
CA PHE A 37 -4.53 0.53 -8.88
C PHE A 37 -4.41 1.91 -9.51
N ALA A 38 -4.15 1.96 -10.80
CA ALA A 38 -4.05 3.20 -11.56
C ALA A 38 -5.38 3.55 -12.22
N TYR A 39 -5.79 4.81 -12.08
CA TYR A 39 -6.97 5.39 -12.70
C TYR A 39 -6.52 6.59 -13.53
N GLY A 40 -6.78 6.62 -14.83
CA GLY A 40 -6.45 7.80 -15.61
C GLY A 40 -7.34 8.99 -15.26
N SER A 41 -6.77 10.18 -15.42
CA SER A 41 -7.40 11.43 -14.99
C SER A 41 -8.29 12.08 -16.06
N MET A 42 -8.26 11.59 -17.30
CA MET A 42 -8.91 12.21 -18.45
C MET A 42 -10.15 11.46 -18.92
N TYR A 43 -11.11 12.19 -19.49
CA TYR A 43 -12.39 11.68 -20.01
C TYR A 43 -12.28 10.60 -21.12
N HIS A 44 -11.08 10.33 -21.62
CA HIS A 44 -10.79 9.32 -22.65
C HIS A 44 -9.70 8.31 -22.26
N SER A 45 -9.29 8.28 -20.99
CA SER A 45 -8.30 7.31 -20.54
C SER A 45 -8.86 5.89 -20.60
N GLU A 46 -8.14 4.98 -21.25
CA GLU A 46 -8.43 3.54 -21.21
C GLU A 46 -8.12 2.92 -19.83
N ILE A 47 -7.42 3.66 -18.96
CA ILE A 47 -6.96 3.20 -17.65
C ILE A 47 -8.07 3.34 -16.59
N GLY A 48 -8.77 2.23 -16.37
CA GLY A 48 -9.96 2.14 -15.52
C GLY A 48 -9.76 1.42 -14.18
N GLY A 49 -8.62 1.62 -13.50
CA GLY A 49 -8.35 0.98 -12.22
C GLY A 49 -7.43 -0.24 -12.31
N PHE A 50 -6.51 -0.27 -13.28
CA PHE A 50 -5.61 -1.40 -13.53
C PHE A 50 -4.59 -1.60 -12.40
N PRO A 51 -4.35 -2.84 -11.94
CA PRO A 51 -3.43 -3.12 -10.86
C PRO A 51 -1.98 -2.89 -11.30
N ILE A 52 -1.19 -2.37 -10.37
CA ILE A 52 0.26 -2.31 -10.54
C ILE A 52 0.84 -3.72 -10.39
N PHE A 53 1.72 -4.09 -11.33
CA PHE A 53 2.41 -5.38 -11.35
C PHE A 53 3.91 -5.20 -11.64
N TYR A 54 4.69 -6.22 -11.30
CA TYR A 54 6.13 -6.26 -11.52
C TYR A 54 6.47 -6.79 -12.91
N TYR A 55 7.38 -6.15 -13.63
CA TYR A 55 8.02 -6.76 -14.79
C TYR A 55 9.45 -6.22 -14.96
N GLU A 56 10.43 -7.13 -14.99
CA GLU A 56 11.86 -6.80 -15.17
C GLU A 56 12.38 -5.65 -14.29
N GLY A 57 11.89 -5.55 -13.05
CA GLY A 57 12.30 -4.54 -12.08
C GLY A 57 11.50 -3.25 -12.11
N TYR A 58 10.62 -3.06 -13.08
CA TYR A 58 9.77 -1.87 -13.22
C TYR A 58 8.31 -2.18 -12.88
N ALA A 59 7.56 -1.10 -12.64
CA ALA A 59 6.13 -1.14 -12.39
C ALA A 59 5.36 -0.88 -13.68
N TYR A 60 4.39 -1.75 -13.93
CA TYR A 60 3.50 -1.66 -15.09
C TYR A 60 2.05 -1.73 -14.64
N ILE A 61 1.18 -1.26 -15.53
CA ILE A 61 -0.26 -1.49 -15.51
C ILE A 61 -0.68 -1.99 -16.88
N ALA A 62 -1.70 -2.82 -16.91
CA ALA A 62 -2.18 -3.36 -18.17
C ALA A 62 -3.70 -3.53 -18.16
N ASN A 63 -4.26 -3.57 -19.36
CA ASN A 63 -5.64 -3.92 -19.59
C ASN A 63 -5.76 -5.46 -19.64
N PRO A 64 -6.51 -6.10 -18.72
CA PRO A 64 -6.62 -7.56 -18.65
C PRO A 64 -7.28 -8.19 -19.88
N ASN A 65 -8.00 -7.40 -20.68
CA ASN A 65 -8.60 -7.89 -21.93
C ASN A 65 -7.61 -7.92 -23.10
N LYS A 66 -6.45 -7.26 -22.96
CA LYS A 66 -5.43 -7.13 -24.02
C LYS A 66 -4.15 -7.89 -23.66
N VAL A 67 -3.77 -7.91 -22.38
CA VAL A 67 -2.51 -8.50 -21.90
C VAL A 67 -2.79 -9.40 -20.69
N ASN A 68 -2.11 -10.54 -20.59
CA ASN A 68 -2.17 -11.43 -19.43
C ASN A 68 -0.91 -11.27 -18.56
N TYR A 69 -1.08 -10.94 -17.27
CA TYR A 69 -0.01 -10.54 -16.35
C TYR A 69 -0.28 -10.96 -14.89
N THR A 70 -1.16 -11.96 -14.70
CA THR A 70 -1.68 -12.37 -13.38
C THR A 70 -0.62 -12.85 -12.40
N GLU A 71 0.40 -13.55 -12.88
CA GLU A 71 1.48 -14.10 -12.06
C GLU A 71 2.41 -13.04 -11.47
N SER A 72 2.29 -11.78 -11.93
CA SER A 72 3.17 -10.69 -11.51
C SER A 72 2.48 -9.62 -10.65
N TYR A 73 1.24 -9.86 -10.22
CA TYR A 73 0.53 -8.95 -9.33
C TYR A 73 1.26 -8.74 -8.02
N VAL A 74 1.27 -7.48 -7.56
CA VAL A 74 1.97 -7.07 -6.35
C VAL A 74 0.98 -6.78 -5.23
N VAL A 75 1.30 -7.24 -4.03
CA VAL A 75 0.70 -6.78 -2.77
C VAL A 75 1.78 -6.03 -1.99
N PHE A 76 1.39 -4.91 -1.40
CA PHE A 76 2.27 -4.07 -0.60
C PHE A 76 1.96 -4.22 0.88
N CYS A 77 3.00 -4.08 1.69
CA CYS A 77 2.89 -3.78 3.11
C CYS A 77 3.83 -2.62 3.46
N LYS A 78 3.54 -1.93 4.56
CA LYS A 78 4.48 -0.95 5.08
C LYS A 78 5.61 -1.68 5.81
N ARG A 79 6.87 -1.27 5.62
CA ARG A 79 7.97 -1.88 6.36
C ARG A 79 7.80 -1.54 7.85
N THR A 80 7.78 -2.55 8.70
CA THR A 80 7.62 -2.34 10.16
C THR A 80 8.89 -2.60 10.95
N SER A 81 9.94 -3.21 10.39
CA SER A 81 11.24 -3.36 11.06
C SER A 81 12.40 -3.55 10.08
N ASN A 82 13.62 -3.35 10.57
CA ASN A 82 14.88 -3.46 9.83
C ASN A 82 15.32 -4.92 9.59
N THR A 83 14.44 -5.91 9.80
CA THR A 83 14.78 -7.32 9.73
C THR A 83 13.80 -8.05 8.82
N PHE A 84 14.26 -8.49 7.64
CA PHE A 84 13.51 -9.41 6.80
C PHE A 84 13.21 -10.70 7.58
N PRO A 85 12.03 -11.31 7.44
CA PRO A 85 11.88 -12.70 7.83
C PRO A 85 12.72 -13.51 6.84
N LYS A 86 13.69 -14.27 7.36
CA LYS A 86 14.20 -15.41 6.58
C LYS A 86 13.01 -16.32 6.32
N ARG A 87 12.74 -16.69 5.06
CA ARG A 87 11.78 -17.76 4.75
C ARG A 87 12.23 -18.99 5.54
N SER A 88 11.50 -19.38 6.59
CA SER A 88 11.71 -20.68 7.20
C SER A 88 11.29 -21.70 6.14
N ARG A 89 12.17 -22.64 5.83
CA ARG A 89 12.06 -23.61 4.73
C ARG A 89 10.94 -24.65 4.94
N GLU A 90 9.99 -24.39 5.83
CA GLU A 90 9.11 -25.40 6.44
C GLU A 90 7.62 -25.05 6.46
N ILE A 91 7.19 -23.92 5.87
CA ILE A 91 5.75 -23.59 5.81
C ILE A 91 5.22 -23.95 4.43
N ARG A 92 4.78 -25.21 4.28
CA ARG A 92 3.97 -25.68 3.16
C ARG A 92 2.50 -25.30 3.39
N THR A 93 2.17 -24.01 3.31
CA THR A 93 0.80 -23.50 3.14
C THR A 93 0.90 -22.04 2.69
N ALA A 94 -0.01 -21.63 1.81
CA ALA A 94 0.05 -20.48 0.89
C ALA A 94 0.07 -19.05 1.50
N ASP A 95 0.65 -18.84 2.67
CA ASP A 95 0.70 -17.50 3.27
C ASP A 95 2.06 -16.83 3.04
N PRO A 96 2.10 -15.59 2.49
CA PRO A 96 3.33 -14.82 2.42
C PRO A 96 3.92 -14.59 3.83
N VAL A 97 5.19 -14.98 4.00
CA VAL A 97 5.92 -14.83 5.28
C VAL A 97 6.40 -13.39 5.41
N PHE A 98 5.67 -12.56 6.16
CA PHE A 98 6.01 -11.15 6.41
C PHE A 98 6.80 -10.95 7.73
N PRO A 99 7.64 -9.90 7.83
CA PRO A 99 8.38 -9.62 9.06
C PRO A 99 7.43 -9.37 10.22
N ALA A 100 7.78 -9.89 11.40
CA ALA A 100 7.17 -9.48 12.65
C ALA A 100 7.39 -7.96 12.84
N GLU A 101 6.30 -7.26 13.11
CA GLU A 101 6.27 -5.80 13.15
C GLU A 101 7.19 -5.22 14.23
N GLY A 102 8.10 -4.33 13.83
CA GLY A 102 8.65 -3.32 14.71
C GLY A 102 7.69 -2.12 14.80
N THR A 103 7.92 -1.28 15.80
CA THR A 103 7.00 -0.25 16.28
C THR A 103 7.08 1.09 15.53
N THR A 104 7.70 1.13 14.35
CA THR A 104 7.81 2.34 13.54
C THR A 104 7.06 2.14 12.22
N ASP A 105 5.96 2.87 12.05
CA ASP A 105 5.25 3.00 10.77
C ASP A 105 6.23 3.67 9.78
N THR A 106 6.93 2.87 8.98
CA THR A 106 7.81 3.44 7.96
C THR A 106 6.98 3.90 6.77
N THR A 107 7.52 4.89 6.06
CA THR A 107 6.96 5.39 4.80
C THR A 107 7.50 4.60 3.59
N GLU A 108 7.97 3.38 3.80
CA GLU A 108 8.50 2.49 2.77
C GLU A 108 7.47 1.41 2.47
N TRP A 109 7.23 1.17 1.19
CA TRP A 109 6.29 0.14 0.73
C TRP A 109 7.08 -1.05 0.19
N VAL A 110 6.91 -2.19 0.85
CA VAL A 110 7.53 -3.46 0.48
C VAL A 110 6.55 -4.22 -0.40
N ALA A 111 6.99 -4.62 -1.59
CA ALA A 111 6.26 -5.39 -2.57
C ALA A 111 6.53 -6.89 -2.41
N ASP A 112 5.48 -7.69 -2.44
CA ASP A 112 5.53 -9.15 -2.53
C ASP A 112 4.59 -9.64 -3.63
N ALA A 113 4.80 -10.88 -4.07
CA ALA A 113 3.97 -11.52 -5.06
C ALA A 113 2.58 -11.81 -4.46
N LYS A 114 1.53 -11.41 -5.17
CA LYS A 114 0.15 -11.79 -4.82
C LYS A 114 -0.06 -13.29 -5.06
N MET A 115 0.56 -13.82 -6.11
CA MET A 115 0.44 -15.20 -6.58
C MET A 115 1.83 -15.76 -6.86
N GLY A 116 2.02 -17.05 -6.62
CA GLY A 116 3.30 -17.72 -6.86
C GLY A 116 4.24 -17.66 -5.64
N THR A 117 4.84 -18.81 -5.34
CA THR A 117 5.87 -18.92 -4.32
C THR A 117 7.24 -18.89 -5.00
N ASP A 118 8.16 -18.07 -4.48
CA ASP A 118 9.58 -17.99 -4.90
C ASP A 118 9.90 -17.04 -6.07
N MET A 119 9.26 -15.87 -6.11
CA MET A 119 9.70 -14.79 -6.99
C MET A 119 10.96 -14.11 -6.43
N THR A 120 12.01 -14.01 -7.24
CA THR A 120 13.30 -13.40 -6.83
C THR A 120 13.15 -11.95 -6.39
N TRP A 121 12.17 -11.24 -6.95
CA TRP A 121 11.87 -9.84 -6.65
C TRP A 121 11.02 -9.61 -5.40
N ALA A 122 10.40 -10.65 -4.84
CA ALA A 122 9.59 -10.54 -3.63
C ALA A 122 10.39 -9.92 -2.46
N GLY A 123 9.74 -9.07 -1.68
CA GLY A 123 10.38 -8.28 -0.63
C GLY A 123 11.16 -7.06 -1.14
N SER A 124 10.93 -6.63 -2.38
CA SER A 124 11.54 -5.41 -2.94
C SER A 124 10.86 -4.15 -2.41
N LEU A 125 11.58 -3.04 -2.37
CA LEU A 125 11.02 -1.72 -2.07
C LEU A 125 10.45 -1.12 -3.34
N PHE A 126 9.21 -0.61 -3.27
CA PHE A 126 8.69 0.26 -4.31
C PHE A 126 9.50 1.56 -4.34
N TYR A 127 9.85 2.04 -5.53
CA TYR A 127 10.59 3.28 -5.69
C TYR A 127 9.98 4.21 -6.74
N ALA A 128 10.19 5.51 -6.53
CA ALA A 128 10.00 6.55 -7.52
C ALA A 128 11.36 7.14 -7.90
N PRO A 129 11.68 7.30 -9.20
CA PRO A 129 12.94 7.91 -9.63
C PRO A 129 12.97 9.42 -9.36
N THR A 130 14.18 9.96 -9.24
CA THR A 130 14.45 11.40 -9.15
C THR A 130 15.47 11.83 -10.21
N PRO A 131 15.20 12.89 -10.99
CA PRO A 131 14.03 13.77 -10.89
C PRO A 131 12.76 13.23 -11.55
N ALA A 132 12.88 12.30 -12.51
CA ALA A 132 11.76 11.68 -13.21
C ALA A 132 12.17 10.34 -13.85
N GLY A 133 11.20 9.51 -14.24
CA GLY A 133 11.43 8.28 -14.99
C GLY A 133 10.45 7.14 -14.65
N HIS A 134 10.79 5.92 -15.06
CA HIS A 134 10.03 4.72 -14.73
C HIS A 134 10.13 4.37 -13.24
N THR A 135 8.99 4.09 -12.63
CA THR A 135 8.91 3.58 -11.25
C THR A 135 9.13 2.08 -11.23
N GLY A 136 9.48 1.53 -10.07
CA GLY A 136 9.78 0.11 -10.02
C GLY A 136 10.06 -0.43 -8.64
N PHE A 137 10.84 -1.50 -8.63
CA PHE A 137 11.07 -2.36 -7.48
C PHE A 137 12.57 -2.53 -7.25
N TYR A 138 13.04 -2.06 -6.10
CA TYR A 138 14.44 -2.12 -5.72
C TYR A 138 14.69 -3.22 -4.70
N LYS A 139 15.66 -4.09 -5.00
CA LYS A 139 16.23 -5.09 -4.09
C LYS A 139 17.64 -5.40 -4.55
N GLU A 140 18.53 -5.73 -3.63
CA GLU A 140 19.86 -6.23 -3.99
C GLU A 140 19.74 -7.43 -4.96
N GLY A 141 20.43 -7.34 -6.10
CA GLY A 141 20.35 -8.34 -7.18
C GLY A 141 19.31 -8.06 -8.26
N ILE A 142 18.46 -7.03 -8.14
CA ILE A 142 17.63 -6.49 -9.23
C ILE A 142 18.37 -5.25 -9.79
N SER A 143 18.91 -5.36 -10.99
CA SER A 143 19.96 -4.45 -11.52
C SER A 143 19.46 -3.34 -12.44
N ASN A 144 18.22 -2.86 -12.29
CA ASN A 144 17.64 -1.91 -13.24
C ASN A 144 17.79 -0.42 -12.84
N VAL A 145 18.25 -0.10 -11.62
CA VAL A 145 18.43 1.30 -11.17
C VAL A 145 19.60 1.48 -10.18
N SER A 146 20.25 2.64 -10.25
CA SER A 146 21.20 3.12 -9.24
C SER A 146 20.47 3.59 -7.98
N THR A 147 21.02 3.33 -6.79
CA THR A 147 20.43 3.77 -5.52
C THR A 147 20.46 5.29 -5.31
N SER A 148 21.31 6.02 -6.05
CA SER A 148 21.38 7.48 -5.97
C SER A 148 20.20 8.20 -6.61
N ASP A 149 19.49 7.52 -7.50
CA ASP A 149 18.53 8.15 -8.41
C ASP A 149 17.08 7.74 -8.09
N ILE A 150 16.87 7.12 -6.92
CA ILE A 150 15.58 6.59 -6.50
C ILE A 150 15.21 7.01 -5.07
N VAL A 151 13.91 7.15 -4.87
CA VAL A 151 13.28 7.40 -3.57
C VAL A 151 12.45 6.19 -3.21
N THR A 152 12.83 5.50 -2.14
CA THR A 152 12.16 4.29 -1.62
C THR A 152 11.30 4.56 -0.39
N SER A 153 11.34 5.78 0.15
CA SER A 153 10.62 6.19 1.36
C SER A 153 9.90 7.52 1.17
N GLY A 154 8.91 7.80 2.03
CA GLY A 154 8.03 8.97 1.94
C GLY A 154 6.65 8.63 1.36
N PHE A 155 6.41 7.38 0.97
CA PHE A 155 5.11 6.95 0.45
C PHE A 155 4.06 6.96 1.55
N THR A 156 2.89 7.50 1.23
CA THR A 156 1.76 7.61 2.14
C THR A 156 0.44 7.66 1.37
N PHE A 157 -0.66 7.58 2.11
CA PHE A 157 -2.00 7.79 1.55
C PHE A 157 -2.59 9.09 2.08
N TYR A 158 -3.13 9.92 1.17
CA TYR A 158 -4.14 10.92 1.52
C TYR A 158 -5.51 10.33 1.18
N GLY A 159 -6.24 9.88 2.20
CA GLY A 159 -7.43 9.06 2.03
C GLY A 159 -7.12 7.72 1.35
N MET A 160 -7.48 7.60 0.08
CA MET A 160 -7.25 6.40 -0.74
C MET A 160 -6.18 6.58 -1.81
N THR A 161 -5.65 7.79 -1.99
CA THR A 161 -4.71 8.14 -3.06
C THR A 161 -3.28 8.03 -2.57
N ALA A 162 -2.46 7.31 -3.32
CA ALA A 162 -1.03 7.14 -3.08
C ALA A 162 -0.28 8.44 -3.40
N MET A 163 0.52 8.90 -2.46
CA MET A 163 1.31 10.13 -2.57
C MET A 163 2.74 9.89 -2.09
N LEU A 164 3.66 10.70 -2.60
CA LEU A 164 5.04 10.72 -2.14
C LEU A 164 5.31 12.03 -1.39
N LYS A 165 5.82 11.92 -0.17
CA LYS A 165 6.22 13.06 0.65
C LYS A 165 7.69 13.41 0.40
N ILE A 166 7.94 14.57 -0.22
CA ILE A 166 9.28 15.10 -0.48
C ILE A 166 9.38 16.47 0.19
N ASN A 167 10.41 16.70 1.02
CA ASN A 167 10.61 17.98 1.71
C ASN A 167 9.36 18.50 2.45
N SER A 168 8.63 17.59 3.11
CA SER A 168 7.37 17.86 3.82
C SER A 168 6.17 18.28 2.97
N LYS A 169 6.27 18.22 1.64
CA LYS A 169 5.15 18.42 0.70
C LYS A 169 4.70 17.09 0.12
N LEU A 170 3.42 16.96 -0.18
CA LEU A 170 2.83 15.78 -0.80
C LEU A 170 2.71 16.00 -2.31
N TYR A 171 3.18 15.01 -3.07
CA TYR A 171 3.16 15.01 -4.52
C TYR A 171 2.38 13.80 -5.04
N THR A 172 1.75 13.97 -6.20
CA THR A 172 1.05 12.93 -6.97
C THR A 172 1.44 13.07 -8.44
N GLU A 173 2.69 12.76 -8.75
CA GLU A 173 3.25 12.93 -10.09
C GLU A 173 3.28 11.60 -10.84
N TRP A 174 2.19 10.83 -10.75
CA TRP A 174 2.09 9.53 -11.39
C TRP A 174 1.65 9.66 -12.85
N TYR A 175 2.35 9.00 -13.75
CA TYR A 175 2.03 8.94 -15.16
C TYR A 175 2.02 7.50 -15.65
N ALA A 176 1.17 7.22 -16.63
CA ALA A 176 1.20 6.00 -17.42
C ALA A 176 1.84 6.32 -18.77
N VAL A 177 2.96 5.68 -19.09
CA VAL A 177 3.65 5.84 -20.36
C VAL A 177 3.35 4.62 -21.22
N PRO A 178 2.72 4.79 -22.40
CA PRO A 178 2.40 3.65 -23.27
C PRO A 178 3.67 2.95 -23.72
N THR A 179 3.56 1.63 -23.89
CA THR A 179 4.63 0.81 -24.47
C THR A 179 4.29 0.50 -25.93
N SER A 180 5.16 -0.24 -26.61
CA SER A 180 4.86 -0.78 -27.94
C SER A 180 3.76 -1.86 -27.95
N ILE A 181 3.33 -2.33 -26.76
CA ILE A 181 2.28 -3.33 -26.61
C ILE A 181 0.97 -2.60 -26.27
N ASP A 182 -0.05 -2.79 -27.11
CA ASP A 182 -1.39 -2.25 -26.87
C ASP A 182 -1.96 -2.77 -25.53
N GLY A 183 -2.47 -1.85 -24.72
CA GLY A 183 -3.00 -2.19 -23.40
C GLY A 183 -1.93 -2.40 -22.32
N LEU A 184 -0.66 -2.03 -22.55
CA LEU A 184 0.41 -2.08 -21.55
C LEU A 184 1.07 -0.71 -21.40
N TRP A 185 1.15 -0.24 -20.16
CA TRP A 185 1.81 1.02 -19.81
C TRP A 185 2.81 0.82 -18.68
N SER A 186 3.94 1.51 -18.77
CA SER A 186 4.86 1.66 -17.65
C SER A 186 4.37 2.76 -16.71
N VAL A 187 4.41 2.48 -15.41
CA VAL A 187 4.12 3.48 -14.37
C VAL A 187 5.38 4.33 -14.17
N SER A 188 5.25 5.63 -14.30
CA SER A 188 6.35 6.59 -14.20
C SER A 188 6.07 7.67 -13.17
N TRP A 189 7.13 8.24 -12.63
CA TRP A 189 7.11 9.37 -11.71
C TRP A 189 7.64 10.61 -12.42
N ASN A 190 6.85 11.68 -12.37
CA ASN A 190 7.15 12.98 -12.93
C ASN A 190 7.37 12.96 -14.46
N THR A 191 7.28 14.13 -15.09
CA THR A 191 7.64 14.32 -16.50
C THR A 191 8.65 15.46 -16.58
N THR A 192 9.70 15.27 -17.36
CA THR A 192 10.73 16.27 -17.61
C THR A 192 11.06 16.26 -19.09
N ASP A 193 11.64 17.33 -19.62
CA ASP A 193 12.02 17.39 -21.04
C ASP A 193 13.02 16.29 -21.45
N THR A 194 13.71 15.67 -20.48
CA THR A 194 14.63 14.54 -20.69
C THR A 194 13.97 13.16 -20.64
N PHE A 195 12.71 13.06 -20.20
CA PHE A 195 11.95 11.83 -20.16
C PHE A 195 10.77 11.94 -21.12
N ASP A 196 10.90 11.30 -22.28
CA ASP A 196 9.87 11.36 -23.34
C ASP A 196 8.53 10.87 -22.80
N THR A 197 7.64 11.83 -22.68
CA THR A 197 6.31 11.71 -22.08
C THR A 197 5.27 12.29 -23.03
N SER A 198 5.61 12.40 -24.32
CA SER A 198 4.73 12.94 -25.37
C SER A 198 3.37 12.23 -25.43
N GLU A 199 3.34 10.95 -25.04
CA GLU A 199 2.13 10.14 -24.92
C GLU A 199 1.82 9.73 -23.47
N ALA A 200 2.48 10.32 -22.48
CA ALA A 200 2.24 9.98 -21.08
C ALA A 200 0.90 10.54 -20.60
N GLU A 201 0.10 9.68 -20.00
CA GLU A 201 -1.19 10.05 -19.44
C GLU A 201 -1.08 10.25 -17.92
N PRO A 202 -1.54 11.38 -17.37
CA PRO A 202 -1.58 11.56 -15.92
C PRO A 202 -2.58 10.59 -15.29
N ILE A 203 -2.11 9.85 -14.27
CA ILE A 203 -2.90 8.87 -13.54
C ILE A 203 -2.99 9.21 -12.05
N THR A 204 -4.02 8.70 -11.39
CA THR A 204 -4.13 8.64 -9.93
C THR A 204 -3.93 7.21 -9.49
N VAL A 205 -2.95 6.98 -8.62
CA VAL A 205 -2.73 5.67 -8.01
C VAL A 205 -3.50 5.59 -6.70
N ARG A 206 -4.31 4.54 -6.51
CA ARG A 206 -5.23 4.39 -5.38
C ARG A 206 -5.21 2.97 -4.82
N LYS A 207 -5.55 2.81 -3.54
CA LYS A 207 -5.80 1.50 -2.91
C LYS A 207 -7.24 1.01 -3.05
N VAL A 208 -7.99 1.55 -4.02
CA VAL A 208 -9.40 1.22 -4.26
C VAL A 208 -9.47 0.24 -5.41
N TYR A 209 -10.13 -0.89 -5.17
CA TYR A 209 -10.45 -1.85 -6.22
C TYR A 209 -11.50 -1.25 -7.16
N PRO A 210 -11.36 -1.42 -8.50
CA PRO A 210 -12.36 -0.90 -9.44
C PRO A 210 -13.68 -1.67 -9.32
N PRO A 211 -14.84 -1.01 -9.44
CA PRO A 211 -16.14 -1.62 -9.18
C PRO A 211 -16.57 -2.69 -10.20
N ASN A 212 -16.03 -2.67 -11.43
CA ASN A 212 -16.54 -3.47 -12.56
C ASN A 212 -15.43 -4.14 -13.38
N VAL A 213 -14.24 -4.34 -12.81
CA VAL A 213 -13.20 -5.13 -13.48
C VAL A 213 -13.05 -6.43 -12.72
N ASP A 214 -13.63 -7.49 -13.28
CA ASP A 214 -13.24 -8.86 -12.95
C ASP A 214 -11.80 -9.00 -13.46
N TYR A 215 -10.85 -8.68 -12.60
CA TYR A 215 -9.53 -9.27 -12.75
C TYR A 215 -9.74 -10.78 -12.71
N PRO A 216 -9.02 -11.55 -13.54
CA PRO A 216 -9.07 -13.00 -13.47
C PRO A 216 -8.96 -13.43 -12.01
N ASP A 217 -10.10 -13.80 -11.45
CA ASP A 217 -10.16 -14.56 -10.23
C ASP A 217 -9.54 -15.91 -10.57
N VAL A 218 -8.73 -16.39 -9.64
CA VAL A 218 -8.26 -17.78 -9.50
C VAL A 218 -7.30 -18.34 -10.56
#